data_AF-A0A2U2BX83-F1
#
_entry.id   AF-A0A2U2BX83-F1
#
_cell.length_a   1.000
_cell.length_b   1.000
_cell.length_c   1.000
_cell.angle_alpha   90.00
_cell.angle_beta   90.00
_cell.angle_gamma   90.00
#
_symmetry.space_group_name_H-M   'P 1'
#
loop_
_entity.id
_entity.type
_entity.pdbx_description
1 polymer ?
#
loop_
_entity_poly.entity_id
_entity_poly.type
_entity_poly.pdbx_seq_one_letter_code
_entity_poly.pdbx_strand_id
1 'polypeptide(L)'
;MQLVKPTLFRAARLWWSIAWRSAAFGLAGGLIAAVFIAVIGVIAGASDETLAQWAQGAGFLIATPSCIYAAYSRIGKACGDFRLVLVRVDDPLEI
;
A
#
# COMPACT_ATOMS: atom_id res chain seq x y z
N MET A 1 -0.57 -28.70 -6.00
CA MET A 1 -0.01 -27.61 -5.16
C MET A 1 0.27 -28.21 -3.78
N GLN A 2 1.43 -27.97 -3.17
CA GLN A 2 1.63 -28.33 -1.76
C GLN A 2 1.10 -27.18 -0.89
N LEU A 3 0.14 -27.47 -0.02
CA LEU A 3 -0.40 -26.49 0.92
C LEU A 3 0.68 -26.17 1.97
N VAL A 4 1.00 -24.88 2.08
CA VAL A 4 2.06 -24.40 2.98
C VAL A 4 1.38 -23.84 4.23
N LYS A 5 1.67 -24.43 5.40
CA LYS A 5 1.08 -23.97 6.67
C LYS A 5 1.44 -22.50 6.93
N PRO A 6 0.46 -21.63 7.27
CA PRO A 6 0.76 -20.26 7.67
C PRO A 6 1.53 -20.30 8.99
N THR A 7 2.74 -19.76 8.97
CA THR A 7 3.57 -19.57 10.17
C THR A 7 3.74 -18.08 10.40
N LEU A 8 3.99 -17.69 11.65
CA LEU A 8 4.21 -16.29 12.01
C LEU A 8 5.36 -15.68 11.18
N PHE A 9 6.41 -16.46 10.93
CA PHE A 9 7.53 -16.05 10.08
C PHE A 9 7.11 -15.75 8.64
N ARG A 10 6.30 -16.62 8.02
CA ARG A 10 5.79 -16.41 6.64
C ARG A 10 4.85 -15.21 6.58
N ALA A 11 3.98 -15.05 7.57
CA ALA A 11 3.09 -13.90 7.69
C ALA A 11 3.87 -12.58 7.86
N ALA A 12 4.87 -12.55 8.74
CA ALA A 12 5.73 -11.38 8.95
C ALA A 12 6.52 -11.02 7.68
N ARG A 13 7.04 -12.02 6.96
CA ARG A 13 7.75 -11.80 5.69
C ARG A 13 6.84 -11.20 4.62
N LEU A 14 5.61 -11.70 4.51
CA LEU A 14 4.61 -11.15 3.61
C LEU A 14 4.24 -9.71 4.00
N TRP A 15 3.94 -9.49 5.28
CA TRP A 15 3.62 -8.17 5.81
C TRP A 15 4.74 -7.18 5.52
N TRP A 16 6.00 -7.53 5.82
CA TRP A 16 7.15 -6.67 5.55
C TRP A 16 7.30 -6.35 4.05
N SER A 17 7.05 -7.34 3.19
CA SER A 17 7.09 -7.17 1.74
C SER A 17 6.08 -6.13 1.24
N ILE A 18 4.87 -6.13 1.80
CA ILE A 18 3.82 -5.17 1.47
C ILE A 18 4.12 -3.82 2.13
N ALA A 19 4.43 -3.80 3.43
CA ALA A 19 4.65 -2.60 4.22
C ALA A 19 5.73 -1.69 3.62
N TRP A 20 6.89 -2.23 3.23
CA TRP A 20 7.96 -1.41 2.64
C TRP A 20 7.57 -0.80 1.29
N ARG A 21 6.76 -1.51 0.49
CA ARG A 21 6.26 -1.00 -0.79
C ARG A 21 5.20 0.08 -0.56
N SER A 22 4.24 -0.16 0.32
CA SER A 22 3.25 0.83 0.71
C SER A 22 3.92 2.11 1.24
N ALA A 23 4.96 1.96 2.07
CA ALA A 23 5.75 3.08 2.56
C ALA A 23 6.48 3.79 1.42
N ALA A 24 7.14 3.07 0.52
CA ALA A 24 7.85 3.69 -0.62
C ALA A 24 6.90 4.46 -1.55
N PHE A 25 5.77 3.88 -1.95
CA PHE A 25 4.79 4.55 -2.81
C PHE A 25 4.06 5.68 -2.08
N GLY A 26 3.70 5.47 -0.82
CA GLY A 26 3.04 6.48 0.02
C GLY A 26 3.94 7.68 0.27
N LEU A 27 5.23 7.47 0.58
CA LEU A 27 6.20 8.55 0.75
C LEU A 27 6.47 9.29 -0.56
N ALA A 28 6.70 8.57 -1.66
CA ALA A 28 6.94 9.20 -2.95
C ALA A 28 5.73 10.04 -3.40
N GLY A 29 4.52 9.47 -3.34
CA GLY A 29 3.29 10.20 -3.67
C GLY A 29 3.03 11.35 -2.72
N GLY A 30 3.22 11.15 -1.41
CA GLY A 30 3.04 12.18 -0.38
C GLY A 30 3.98 13.36 -0.56
N LEU A 31 5.25 13.13 -0.90
CA LEU A 31 6.21 14.19 -1.22
C LEU A 31 5.76 15.01 -2.43
N ILE A 32 5.33 14.34 -3.50
CA ILE A 32 4.84 15.02 -4.70
C ILE A 32 3.61 15.87 -4.37
N ALA A 33 2.64 15.30 -3.66
CA ALA A 33 1.42 16.03 -3.27
C ALA A 33 1.70 17.19 -2.33
N ALA A 34 2.61 17.04 -1.37
CA ALA A 34 3.01 18.12 -0.47
C ALA A 34 3.60 19.31 -1.24
N VAL A 35 4.43 19.06 -2.26
CA VAL A 35 4.96 20.12 -3.13
C VAL A 35 3.84 20.84 -3.85
N PHE A 36 2.89 20.12 -4.47
CA PHE A 36 1.77 20.75 -5.17
C PHE A 36 0.85 21.55 -4.23
N ILE A 37 0.52 20.99 -3.07
CA ILE A 37 -0.31 21.65 -2.06
C ILE A 37 0.35 22.93 -1.56
N ALA A 38 1.65 22.88 -1.27
CA ALA A 38 2.40 24.06 -0.84
C ALA A 38 2.41 25.15 -1.92
N VAL A 39 2.75 24.80 -3.16
CA VAL A 39 2.82 25.77 -4.27
C VAL A 39 1.43 26.39 -4.53
N ILE A 40 0.40 25.57 -4.69
CA ILE A 40 -0.97 26.03 -4.97
C ILE A 40 -1.51 26.85 -3.80
N GLY A 41 -1.32 26.38 -2.57
CA GLY A 41 -1.82 27.05 -1.38
C GLY A 41 -1.16 28.40 -1.13
N VAL A 42 0.15 28.53 -1.36
CA VAL A 42 0.83 29.83 -1.27
C VAL A 42 0.30 30.81 -2.32
N ILE A 43 0.11 30.36 -3.57
CA ILE A 43 -0.45 31.20 -4.64
C ILE A 43 -1.89 31.63 -4.33
N ALA A 44 -2.68 30.75 -3.71
CA ALA A 44 -4.07 31.01 -3.34
C ALA A 44 -4.22 31.82 -2.05
N GLY A 45 -3.13 32.14 -1.33
CA GLY A 45 -3.20 32.79 -0.01
C GLY A 45 -3.89 31.93 1.05
N ALA A 46 -3.79 30.60 0.94
CA ALA A 46 -4.41 29.66 1.86
C ALA A 46 -3.82 29.78 3.28
N SER A 47 -4.67 29.66 4.29
CA SER A 47 -4.23 29.57 5.68
C SER A 47 -3.58 28.23 6.00
N ASP A 48 -2.78 28.19 7.08
CA ASP A 48 -2.16 26.95 7.58
C ASP A 48 -3.19 25.85 7.85
N GLU A 49 -4.36 26.22 8.36
CA GLU A 49 -5.46 25.29 8.60
C GLU A 49 -6.00 24.68 7.30
N THR A 50 -6.14 25.49 6.25
CA THR A 50 -6.59 25.03 4.93
C THR A 50 -5.56 24.08 4.31
N LEU A 51 -4.28 24.43 4.39
CA LEU A 51 -3.17 23.59 3.94
C LEU A 51 -3.16 22.24 4.67
N ALA A 52 -3.37 22.24 5.99
CA ALA A 52 -3.44 21.03 6.79
C ALA A 52 -4.61 20.11 6.39
N GLN A 53 -5.78 20.68 6.09
CA GLN A 53 -6.93 19.94 5.59
C GLN A 53 -6.66 19.31 4.21
N TRP A 54 -6.06 20.07 3.29
CA TRP A 54 -5.69 19.56 1.97
C TRP A 54 -4.64 18.45 2.06
N ALA A 55 -3.63 18.63 2.91
CA ALA A 55 -2.60 17.62 3.16
C ALA A 55 -3.17 16.32 3.72
N GLN A 56 -4.11 16.40 4.67
CA GLN A 56 -4.80 15.22 5.21
C GLN A 56 -5.61 14.49 4.14
N GLY A 57 -6.41 15.24 3.35
CA GLY A 57 -7.20 14.67 2.26
C GLY A 57 -6.33 14.00 1.20
N ALA A 58 -5.28 14.66 0.73
CA ALA A 58 -4.34 14.10 -0.23
C ALA A 58 -3.60 12.88 0.35
N GLY A 59 -3.19 12.94 1.61
CA GLY A 59 -2.55 11.82 2.30
C GLY A 59 -3.42 10.57 2.28
N PHE A 60 -4.70 10.68 2.63
CA PHE A 60 -5.64 9.57 2.57
C PHE A 60 -5.83 9.03 1.14
N LEU A 61 -5.97 9.92 0.17
CA LEU A 61 -6.15 9.57 -1.25
C LEU A 61 -4.92 8.90 -1.86
N ILE A 62 -3.72 9.14 -1.34
CA ILE A 62 -2.48 8.52 -1.82
C ILE A 62 -2.19 7.23 -1.07
N ALA A 63 -2.38 7.21 0.25
CA ALA A 63 -2.08 6.07 1.09
C ALA A 63 -2.95 4.85 0.73
N THR A 64 -4.25 5.06 0.54
CA THR A 64 -5.21 3.98 0.21
C THR A 64 -4.80 3.21 -1.05
N PRO A 65 -4.66 3.84 -2.24
CA PRO A 65 -4.26 3.14 -3.46
C PRO A 65 -2.83 2.61 -3.39
N SER A 66 -1.91 3.27 -2.69
CA SER A 66 -0.55 2.77 -2.48
C SER A 66 -0.55 1.43 -1.75
N CYS A 67 -1.37 1.28 -0.70
CA CYS A 67 -1.54 0.03 0.03
C CYS A 67 -2.17 -1.07 -0.83
N ILE A 68 -3.22 -0.74 -1.58
CA ILE A 68 -3.89 -1.69 -2.49
C ILE A 68 -2.90 -2.19 -3.55
N TYR A 69 -2.17 -1.28 -4.19
CA TYR A 69 -1.19 -1.62 -5.21
C TYR A 69 -0.03 -2.45 -4.65
N ALA A 70 0.48 -2.08 -3.46
CA ALA A 70 1.53 -2.85 -2.79
C ALA A 70 1.10 -4.29 -2.53
N ALA A 71 -0.13 -4.53 -2.07
CA ALA A 71 -0.67 -5.88 -1.89
C ALA A 71 -0.87 -6.60 -3.23
N TYR A 72 -1.54 -5.95 -4.19
CA TYR A 72 -1.84 -6.53 -5.50
C TYR A 72 -0.57 -6.95 -6.25
N SER A 73 0.47 -6.13 -6.23
CA SER A 73 1.75 -6.41 -6.89
C SER A 73 2.50 -7.66 -6.35
N ARG A 74 2.08 -8.19 -5.19
CA ARG A 74 2.64 -9.41 -4.60
C ARG A 74 1.90 -10.68 -4.99
N ILE A 75 0.69 -10.56 -5.54
CA ILE A 75 -0.06 -11.72 -6.03
C ILE A 75 0.73 -12.37 -7.17
N GLY A 76 0.89 -13.69 -7.10
CA GLY A 76 1.66 -14.50 -8.03
C GLY A 76 3.18 -14.39 -7.87
N LYS A 77 3.71 -13.44 -7.10
CA LYS A 77 5.17 -13.26 -6.92
C LYS A 77 5.74 -14.15 -5.82
N ALA A 78 6.97 -14.60 -6.01
CA ALA A 78 7.70 -15.37 -5.00
C ALA A 78 8.00 -14.51 -3.76
N CYS A 79 7.82 -15.09 -2.58
CA CYS A 79 8.00 -14.48 -1.27
C CYS A 79 8.86 -15.39 -0.38
N GLY A 80 10.09 -15.66 -0.82
CA GLY A 80 10.93 -16.69 -0.20
C GLY A 80 10.52 -18.08 -0.70
N ASP A 81 10.08 -18.93 0.22
CA ASP A 81 9.68 -20.33 -0.01
C ASP A 81 8.22 -20.51 -0.48
N PHE A 82 7.43 -19.44 -0.57
CA PHE A 82 6.02 -19.50 -0.98
C PHE A 82 5.66 -18.36 -1.95
N ARG A 83 4.47 -18.44 -2.56
CA ARG A 83 3.90 -17.38 -3.40
C ARG A 83 2.43 -17.18 -3.05
N LEU A 84 1.96 -15.94 -3.14
CA LEU A 84 0.54 -15.63 -2.92
C LEU A 84 -0.26 -15.96 -4.17
N VAL A 85 -1.36 -16.68 -4.02
CA VAL A 85 -2.30 -16.98 -5.11
C VAL A 85 -3.71 -16.77 -4.61
N LEU A 86 -4.58 -16.25 -5.48
CA LEU A 86 -6.01 -16.22 -5.23
C LEU A 86 -6.57 -17.57 -5.68
N VAL A 87 -7.27 -18.26 -4.78
CA VAL A 87 -7.98 -19.49 -5.08
C VAL A 87 -9.48 -19.18 -5.02
N ARG A 88 -10.26 -19.66 -5.98
CA ARG A 88 -11.72 -19.51 -5.93
C ARG A 88 -12.26 -20.38 -4.80
N VAL A 89 -13.27 -19.89 -4.10
CA VAL A 89 -13.91 -20.62 -3.00
C VAL A 89 -14.64 -21.88 -3.51
N ASP A 90 -15.05 -21.87 -4.78
CA ASP A 90 -15.80 -22.96 -5.41
C ASP A 90 -14.89 -24.05 -6.00
N ASP A 91 -13.57 -23.82 -6.06
CA ASP A 91 -12.63 -24.90 -6.36
C ASP A 91 -12.51 -25.76 -5.10
N PRO A 92 -12.87 -27.06 -5.15
CA PRO A 92 -12.68 -27.94 -4.01
C PRO A 92 -11.19 -28.02 -3.70
N LEU A 93 -10.77 -27.25 -2.69
CA LEU A 93 -9.54 -27.48 -1.99
C LEU A 93 -9.74 -28.79 -1.25
N GLU A 94 -9.05 -29.85 -1.65
CA GLU A 94 -8.93 -31.05 -0.80
C GLU A 94 -8.18 -30.61 0.48
N ILE A 95 -8.94 -30.32 1.54
CA ILE A 95 -8.45 -29.87 2.86
C ILE A 95 -8.16 -31.09 3.73
#